data_AF-A0A101MBU3-F1
#
_entry.id   AF-A0A101MBU3-F1
#
_cell.length_a   1.000
_cell.length_b   1.000
_cell.length_c   1.000
_cell.angle_alpha   90.00
_cell.angle_beta   90.00
_cell.angle_gamma   90.00
#
_symmetry.space_group_name_H-M   'P 1'
#
loop_
_entity.id
_entity.type
_entity.pdbx_description
1 polymer ?
#
loop_
_entity_poly.entity_id
_entity_poly.type
_entity_poly.pdbx_seq_one_letter_code
_entity_poly.pdbx_strand_id
1 'polypeptide(L)'
;MFKGRSICALAVAALATTAQCQQLSYEDSVTALAYGNVATDTSAEGTVWLNVTGFAVDKLPHIQEDLGIHTLDNLKTLNAIAGLAQDAATKGQWGDIVYLYSAFAMNGHSEYLNVSTVEMQESLLDAITNQDSGEIDHQLADLYASTSSSKFLVDAFHGLKSKPSTPSKRWLREVCSNAHLAVKNSCRSLLQNVRGNATWKTGSPRSICKYGCCISWSANATFQVENLTNAANYCINACGTSNVSCEVYGVKLQGTLVDQCLSNRATGCR
;
A
#
# COMPACT_ATOMS: atom_id res chain seq x y z
N MET A 1 12.50 51.38 -21.26
CA MET A 1 12.57 51.67 -19.81
C MET A 1 11.48 50.86 -19.12
N PHE A 2 11.88 50.11 -18.10
CA PHE A 2 11.09 49.16 -17.29
C PHE A 2 9.74 49.69 -16.79
N LYS A 3 8.71 48.81 -16.78
CA LYS A 3 8.17 48.07 -15.61
C LYS A 3 6.64 47.97 -15.66
N GLY A 4 6.14 46.77 -15.41
CA GLY A 4 4.72 46.54 -15.13
C GLY A 4 4.43 45.04 -15.02
N ARG A 5 4.74 44.47 -13.85
CA ARG A 5 4.41 43.09 -13.47
C ARG A 5 2.90 42.83 -13.63
N SER A 6 2.53 41.65 -14.11
CA SER A 6 1.30 41.00 -13.65
C SER A 6 1.61 39.56 -13.24
N ILE A 7 1.24 39.24 -12.01
CA ILE A 7 1.26 37.95 -11.36
C ILE A 7 -0.12 37.30 -11.59
N CYS A 8 -0.19 35.97 -11.46
CA CYS A 8 -1.37 35.08 -11.54
C CYS A 8 -1.62 34.52 -12.95
N ALA A 9 -1.86 33.23 -13.16
CA ALA A 9 -2.43 32.24 -12.25
C ALA A 9 -1.82 30.83 -12.49
N LEU A 10 -1.78 30.06 -11.40
CA LEU A 10 -1.52 28.62 -11.39
C LEU A 10 -2.42 27.91 -12.40
N ALA A 11 -1.82 27.11 -13.28
CA ALA A 11 -2.54 26.24 -14.19
C ALA A 11 -3.28 25.17 -13.38
N VAL A 12 -4.59 25.33 -13.26
CA VAL A 12 -5.52 24.28 -12.86
C VAL A 12 -5.69 23.38 -14.08
N ALA A 13 -5.01 22.23 -14.09
CA ALA A 13 -5.25 21.21 -15.09
C ALA A 13 -6.53 20.45 -14.72
N ALA A 14 -7.62 20.82 -15.38
CA ALA A 14 -8.88 20.09 -15.33
C ALA A 14 -8.76 18.80 -16.15
N LEU A 15 -8.99 17.64 -15.53
CA LEU A 15 -9.39 16.46 -16.30
C LEU A 15 -10.89 16.60 -16.60
N ALA A 16 -11.15 17.10 -17.81
CA ALA A 16 -12.42 17.17 -18.54
C ALA A 16 -13.38 18.34 -18.26
N THR A 17 -13.17 19.45 -18.97
CA THR A 17 -14.23 20.09 -19.77
C THR A 17 -13.65 20.65 -21.09
N THR A 18 -14.08 20.06 -22.20
CA THR A 18 -14.04 20.60 -23.58
C THR A 18 -12.77 21.36 -24.01
N ALA A 19 -11.65 20.66 -24.08
CA ALA A 19 -10.52 20.99 -24.95
C ALA A 19 -9.92 19.66 -25.43
N GLN A 20 -9.45 19.60 -26.67
CA GLN A 20 -8.99 18.39 -27.35
C GLN A 20 -8.15 17.46 -26.46
N CYS A 21 -8.45 16.16 -26.51
CA CYS A 21 -7.68 15.07 -25.90
C CYS A 21 -6.18 15.21 -26.18
N GLN A 22 -5.43 15.84 -25.29
CA GLN A 22 -4.04 15.52 -25.10
C GLN A 22 -3.99 14.39 -24.07
N GLN A 23 -3.81 13.17 -24.57
CA GLN A 23 -3.43 12.04 -23.75
C GLN A 23 -2.15 12.44 -23.01
N LEU A 24 -2.21 12.50 -21.68
CA LEU A 24 -1.05 12.86 -20.86
C LEU A 24 0.10 11.93 -21.21
N SER A 25 1.32 12.47 -21.23
CA SER A 25 2.50 11.61 -21.35
C SER A 25 2.57 10.67 -20.13
N TYR A 26 3.35 9.61 -20.25
CA TYR A 26 3.60 8.70 -19.13
C TYR A 26 4.08 9.47 -17.88
N GLU A 27 5.06 10.37 -18.04
CA GLU A 27 5.68 11.08 -16.93
C GLU A 27 4.72 12.07 -16.27
N ASP A 28 3.89 12.73 -17.09
CA ASP A 28 2.84 13.63 -16.61
C ASP A 28 1.74 12.85 -15.86
N SER A 29 1.43 11.63 -16.31
CA SER A 29 0.44 10.76 -15.67
C SER A 29 0.91 10.31 -14.29
N VAL A 30 2.15 9.83 -14.16
CA VAL A 30 2.76 9.46 -12.87
C VAL A 30 2.87 10.68 -11.95
N THR A 31 3.24 11.84 -12.49
CA THR A 31 3.36 13.08 -11.72
C THR A 31 2.00 13.58 -11.21
N ALA A 32 0.95 13.52 -12.03
CA ALA A 32 -0.40 13.90 -11.62
C ALA A 32 -0.93 13.00 -10.49
N LEU A 33 -0.69 11.68 -10.59
CA LEU A 33 -0.99 10.71 -9.55
C LEU A 33 -0.23 11.03 -8.26
N ALA A 34 1.10 11.16 -8.33
CA ALA A 34 1.96 11.38 -7.16
C ALA A 34 1.66 12.69 -6.42
N TYR A 35 1.14 13.70 -7.12
CA TYR A 35 0.69 14.94 -6.50
C TYR A 35 -0.75 14.85 -5.95
N GLY A 36 -1.55 13.86 -6.35
CA GLY A 36 -2.96 13.72 -5.97
C GLY A 36 -3.92 14.57 -6.80
N ASN A 37 -3.51 15.07 -7.97
CA ASN A 37 -4.36 15.85 -8.89
C ASN A 37 -5.11 14.92 -9.87
N VAL A 38 -5.82 13.92 -9.36
CA VAL A 38 -6.52 12.96 -10.22
C VAL A 38 -8.01 12.96 -9.91
N ALA A 39 -8.80 13.33 -10.91
CA ALA A 39 -10.25 13.13 -10.89
C ALA A 39 -10.53 11.65 -11.12
N THR A 40 -11.03 10.96 -10.10
CA THR A 40 -11.45 9.57 -10.19
C THR A 40 -12.89 9.50 -10.67
N ASP A 41 -13.14 8.78 -11.76
CA ASP A 41 -14.51 8.42 -12.18
C ASP A 41 -14.95 7.19 -11.37
N THR A 42 -15.69 7.44 -10.30
CA THR A 42 -15.96 6.49 -9.20
C THR A 42 -17.20 5.62 -9.43
N SER A 43 -17.48 5.21 -10.66
CA SER A 43 -18.78 4.59 -11.00
C SER A 43 -18.71 3.15 -11.51
N ALA A 44 -17.51 2.58 -11.68
CA ALA A 44 -17.35 1.30 -12.36
C ALA A 44 -16.79 0.21 -11.44
N GLU A 45 -17.48 -0.93 -11.41
CA GLU A 45 -17.13 -2.15 -10.68
C GLU A 45 -16.39 -3.14 -11.58
N GLY A 46 -15.43 -3.85 -11.01
CA GLY A 46 -14.83 -5.03 -11.63
C GLY A 46 -13.53 -5.45 -10.95
N THR A 47 -12.87 -6.45 -11.52
CA THR A 47 -11.58 -6.95 -11.02
C THR A 47 -10.46 -6.56 -11.96
N VAL A 48 -9.40 -5.96 -11.41
CA VAL A 48 -8.18 -5.61 -12.15
C VAL A 48 -7.01 -6.38 -11.54
N TRP A 49 -6.08 -6.79 -12.40
CA TRP A 49 -4.84 -7.43 -11.98
C TRP A 49 -3.65 -6.55 -12.34
N LEU A 50 -2.74 -6.42 -11.38
CA LEU A 50 -1.43 -5.85 -11.54
C LEU A 50 -0.41 -6.99 -11.53
N ASN A 51 0.06 -7.36 -12.72
CA ASN A 51 1.01 -8.45 -12.89
C ASN A 51 2.44 -7.92 -12.77
N VAL A 52 3.13 -8.28 -11.69
CA VAL A 52 4.52 -7.86 -11.38
C VAL A 52 5.47 -9.04 -11.23
N THR A 53 4.94 -10.26 -11.17
CA THR A 53 5.74 -11.47 -11.05
C THR A 53 6.74 -11.56 -12.19
N GLY A 54 8.02 -11.72 -11.84
CA GLY A 54 9.11 -11.79 -12.82
C GLY A 54 9.69 -10.43 -13.22
N PHE A 55 9.17 -9.31 -12.70
CA PHE A 55 9.87 -8.03 -12.82
C PHE A 55 11.12 -8.06 -11.94
N ALA A 56 12.27 -7.98 -12.60
CA ALA A 56 13.62 -7.74 -12.06
C ALA A 56 13.74 -7.97 -10.54
N VAL A 57 13.83 -9.25 -10.13
CA VAL A 57 13.80 -9.70 -8.72
C VAL A 57 14.82 -8.97 -7.85
N ASP A 58 15.99 -8.66 -8.40
CA ASP A 58 17.07 -7.94 -7.75
C ASP A 58 16.80 -6.44 -7.57
N LYS A 59 15.86 -5.88 -8.34
CA LYS A 59 15.46 -4.47 -8.28
C LYS A 59 14.19 -4.28 -7.47
N LEU A 60 13.33 -5.29 -7.37
CA LEU A 60 12.04 -5.24 -6.68
C LEU A 60 11.87 -6.38 -5.66
N PRO A 61 12.81 -6.57 -4.70
CA PRO A 61 12.84 -7.76 -3.84
C PRO A 61 11.58 -7.95 -2.98
N HIS A 62 10.82 -6.89 -2.74
CA HIS A 62 9.60 -6.90 -1.92
C HIS A 62 8.29 -6.91 -2.74
N ILE A 63 8.39 -6.76 -4.06
CA ILE A 63 7.25 -6.71 -5.00
C ILE A 63 7.46 -7.82 -6.03
N GLN A 64 7.01 -9.03 -5.68
CA GLN A 64 7.24 -10.25 -6.47
C GLN A 64 5.96 -11.08 -6.67
N GLU A 65 4.81 -10.57 -6.24
CA GLU A 65 3.53 -11.27 -6.31
C GLU A 65 2.53 -10.39 -7.07
N ASP A 66 1.81 -11.00 -8.01
CA ASP A 66 0.71 -10.35 -8.72
C ASP A 66 -0.39 -9.94 -7.74
N LEU A 67 -1.00 -8.78 -7.99
CA LEU A 67 -2.01 -8.20 -7.11
C LEU A 67 -3.33 -8.07 -7.87
N GLY A 68 -4.35 -8.80 -7.42
CA GLY A 68 -5.71 -8.70 -7.93
C GLY A 68 -6.60 -7.90 -6.98
N ILE A 69 -7.28 -6.87 -7.49
CA ILE A 69 -8.23 -6.08 -6.71
C ILE A 69 -9.59 -6.09 -7.38
N HIS A 70 -10.60 -6.44 -6.60
CA HIS A 70 -11.99 -6.24 -6.97
C HIS A 70 -12.49 -4.93 -6.37
N THR A 71 -12.83 -3.98 -7.23
CA THR A 71 -13.29 -2.64 -6.87
C THR A 71 -14.74 -2.46 -7.24
N LEU A 72 -15.49 -1.66 -6.47
CA LEU A 72 -16.88 -1.30 -6.78
C LEU A 72 -17.00 0.04 -7.52
N ASP A 73 -15.97 0.89 -7.42
CA ASP A 73 -16.02 2.28 -7.85
C ASP A 73 -14.81 2.73 -8.68
N ASN A 74 -13.62 2.17 -8.45
CA ASN A 74 -12.36 2.65 -9.04
C ASN A 74 -11.81 1.85 -10.25
N LEU A 75 -12.65 1.11 -10.99
CA LEU A 75 -12.17 0.20 -12.05
C LEU A 75 -11.28 0.91 -13.10
N LYS A 76 -11.68 2.10 -13.54
CA LYS A 76 -10.93 2.85 -14.57
C LYS A 76 -9.57 3.30 -14.05
N THR A 77 -9.52 3.79 -12.81
CA THR A 77 -8.29 4.22 -12.15
C THR A 77 -7.32 3.06 -11.99
N LEU A 78 -7.81 1.90 -11.52
CA LEU A 78 -6.98 0.71 -11.36
C LEU A 78 -6.42 0.21 -12.71
N ASN A 79 -7.22 0.21 -13.77
CA ASN A 79 -6.72 -0.14 -15.11
C ASN A 79 -5.64 0.83 -15.59
N ALA A 80 -5.79 2.14 -15.33
CA ALA A 80 -4.79 3.13 -15.67
C ALA A 80 -3.49 2.93 -14.89
N ILE A 81 -3.58 2.69 -13.58
CA ILE A 81 -2.42 2.40 -12.71
C ILE A 81 -1.72 1.12 -13.18
N ALA A 82 -2.48 0.06 -13.48
CA ALA A 82 -1.93 -1.20 -13.99
C ALA A 82 -1.19 -1.00 -15.33
N GLY A 83 -1.78 -0.24 -16.25
CA GLY A 83 -1.14 0.09 -17.53
C GLY A 83 0.16 0.89 -17.33
N LEU A 84 0.15 1.91 -16.47
CA LEU A 84 1.35 2.68 -16.16
C LEU A 84 2.44 1.83 -15.53
N ALA A 85 2.10 0.85 -14.69
CA ALA A 85 3.09 -0.03 -14.08
C ALA A 85 3.74 -0.97 -15.10
N GLN A 86 2.98 -1.43 -16.10
CA GLN A 86 3.54 -2.18 -17.23
C GLN A 86 4.49 -1.30 -18.05
N ASP A 87 4.10 -0.06 -18.36
CA ASP A 87 4.96 0.89 -19.07
C ASP A 87 6.25 1.19 -18.29
N ALA A 88 6.14 1.41 -16.99
CA ALA A 88 7.28 1.64 -16.09
C ALA A 88 8.26 0.46 -16.11
N ALA A 89 7.74 -0.78 -16.12
CA ALA A 89 8.56 -1.99 -16.23
C ALA A 89 9.34 -2.05 -17.54
N THR A 90 8.72 -1.69 -18.68
CA THR A 90 9.43 -1.64 -19.97
C THR A 90 10.53 -0.59 -20.03
N LYS A 91 10.43 0.46 -19.20
CA LYS A 91 11.39 1.57 -19.12
C LYS A 91 12.43 1.41 -18.01
N GLY A 92 12.30 0.38 -17.17
CA GLY A 92 13.14 0.19 -15.99
C GLY A 92 12.95 1.27 -14.93
N GLN A 93 11.74 1.85 -14.83
CA GLN A 93 11.40 2.89 -13.86
C GLN A 93 10.93 2.27 -12.54
N TRP A 94 11.88 1.70 -11.79
CA TRP A 94 11.58 0.90 -10.60
C TRP A 94 10.92 1.70 -9.49
N GLY A 95 11.32 2.96 -9.28
CA GLY A 95 10.66 3.84 -8.31
C GLY A 95 9.20 4.13 -8.65
N ASP A 96 8.87 4.25 -9.93
CA ASP A 96 7.49 4.42 -10.37
C ASP A 96 6.67 3.13 -10.16
N ILE A 97 7.25 1.95 -10.42
CA ILE A 97 6.59 0.67 -10.16
C ILE A 97 6.24 0.51 -8.69
N VAL A 98 7.17 0.85 -7.78
CA VAL A 98 6.91 0.79 -6.33
C VAL A 98 5.72 1.68 -5.97
N TYR A 99 5.73 2.94 -6.43
CA TYR A 99 4.63 3.87 -6.20
C TYR A 99 3.29 3.38 -6.79
N LEU A 100 3.30 2.91 -8.03
CA LEU A 100 2.09 2.44 -8.73
C LEU A 100 1.55 1.15 -8.11
N TYR A 101 2.42 0.26 -7.65
CA TYR A 101 2.02 -0.93 -6.90
C TYR A 101 1.35 -0.54 -5.57
N SER A 102 1.92 0.41 -4.83
CA SER A 102 1.32 0.96 -3.61
C SER A 102 -0.04 1.61 -3.88
N ALA A 103 -0.12 2.45 -4.91
CA ALA A 103 -1.36 3.10 -5.35
C ALA A 103 -2.43 2.08 -5.73
N PHE A 104 -2.05 1.03 -6.45
CA PHE A 104 -2.94 -0.08 -6.81
C PHE A 104 -3.43 -0.77 -5.55
N ALA A 105 -2.54 -1.18 -4.63
CA ALA A 105 -2.87 -1.82 -3.36
C ALA A 105 -3.81 -1.01 -2.47
N MET A 106 -3.86 0.32 -2.64
CA MET A 106 -4.79 1.23 -1.99
C MET A 106 -6.09 1.44 -2.79
N ASN A 107 -6.44 0.50 -3.66
CA ASN A 107 -7.62 0.51 -4.53
C ASN A 107 -7.70 1.74 -5.47
N GLY A 108 -6.57 2.43 -5.71
CA GLY A 108 -6.56 3.63 -6.52
C GLY A 108 -7.38 4.80 -5.95
N HIS A 109 -7.72 4.79 -4.65
CA HIS A 109 -8.47 5.88 -4.04
C HIS A 109 -7.63 7.17 -4.00
N SER A 110 -8.15 8.22 -4.62
CA SER A 110 -7.47 9.51 -4.80
C SER A 110 -6.93 10.12 -3.50
N GLU A 111 -7.61 9.89 -2.37
CA GLU A 111 -7.19 10.35 -1.04
C GLU A 111 -5.83 9.78 -0.59
N TYR A 112 -5.40 8.63 -1.12
CA TYR A 112 -4.13 8.00 -0.76
C TYR A 112 -3.06 8.11 -1.87
N LEU A 113 -3.40 8.64 -3.06
CA LEU A 113 -2.46 8.66 -4.19
C LEU A 113 -1.36 9.72 -4.04
N ASN A 114 -1.61 10.77 -3.28
CA ASN A 114 -0.59 11.79 -3.03
C ASN A 114 0.57 11.19 -2.24
N VAL A 115 1.80 11.36 -2.74
CA VAL A 115 3.02 10.84 -2.14
C VAL A 115 3.25 11.33 -0.71
N SER A 116 2.69 12.48 -0.35
CA SER A 116 2.83 13.09 0.98
C SER A 116 1.87 12.52 2.02
N THR A 117 0.91 11.68 1.61
CA THR A 117 0.00 11.00 2.55
C THR A 117 0.77 10.03 3.43
N VAL A 118 0.26 9.79 4.64
CA VAL A 118 0.90 8.87 5.59
C VAL A 118 0.95 7.47 5.01
N GLU A 119 -0.17 7.02 4.45
CA GLU A 119 -0.35 5.68 3.89
C GLU A 119 0.62 5.42 2.74
N MET A 120 0.79 6.39 1.84
CA MET A 120 1.75 6.28 0.75
C MET A 120 3.18 6.29 1.27
N GLN A 121 3.54 7.22 2.17
CA GLN A 121 4.88 7.27 2.77
C GLN A 121 5.25 5.97 3.48
N GLU A 122 4.33 5.38 4.24
CA GLU A 122 4.53 4.08 4.90
C GLU A 122 4.72 2.96 3.88
N SER A 123 3.91 2.92 2.81
CA SER A 123 4.04 1.89 1.77
C SER A 123 5.36 2.00 1.03
N LEU A 124 5.83 3.22 0.72
CA LEU A 124 7.13 3.45 0.09
C LEU A 124 8.28 3.08 1.03
N LEU A 125 8.13 3.32 2.34
CA LEU A 125 9.11 2.92 3.35
C LEU A 125 9.21 1.41 3.47
N ASP A 126 8.09 0.69 3.48
CA ASP A 126 8.07 -0.78 3.54
C ASP A 126 8.80 -1.40 2.34
N ALA A 127 8.69 -0.77 1.16
CA ALA A 127 9.37 -1.20 -0.06
C ALA A 127 10.89 -1.03 -0.06
N ILE A 128 11.44 -0.25 0.88
CA ILE A 128 12.89 -0.06 1.07
C ILE A 128 13.37 -0.56 2.43
N THR A 129 12.51 -1.16 3.25
CA THR A 129 12.90 -1.65 4.58
C THR A 129 13.20 -3.13 4.49
N ASN A 130 14.41 -3.50 4.93
CA ASN A 130 14.79 -4.90 5.02
C ASN A 130 13.90 -5.61 6.06
N GLN A 131 13.13 -6.60 5.62
CA GLN A 131 12.14 -7.29 6.46
C GLN A 131 12.76 -8.21 7.54
N ASP A 132 14.07 -8.46 7.48
CA ASP A 132 14.79 -9.26 8.47
C ASP A 132 15.48 -8.40 9.53
N SER A 133 16.10 -7.27 9.14
CA SER A 133 16.77 -6.36 10.08
C SER A 133 15.90 -5.20 10.56
N GLY A 134 14.86 -4.83 9.82
CA GLY A 134 14.06 -3.62 10.06
C GLY A 134 14.79 -2.31 9.69
N GLU A 135 15.97 -2.40 9.09
CA GLU A 135 16.77 -1.25 8.68
C GLU A 135 16.38 -0.80 7.26
N ILE A 136 16.58 0.49 6.99
CA ILE A 136 16.35 1.07 5.66
C ILE A 136 17.49 0.64 4.73
N ASP A 137 17.12 0.03 3.61
CA ASP A 137 18.02 -0.24 2.49
C ASP A 137 18.24 1.05 1.69
N HIS A 138 19.34 1.72 2.00
CA HIS A 138 19.73 2.96 1.33
C HIS A 138 20.00 2.76 -0.18
N GLN A 139 20.42 1.56 -0.60
CA GLN A 139 20.69 1.27 -2.02
C GLN A 139 19.39 1.17 -2.81
N LEU A 140 18.37 0.51 -2.25
CA LEU A 140 17.03 0.48 -2.85
C LEU A 140 16.41 1.89 -2.87
N ALA A 141 16.56 2.66 -1.80
CA ALA A 141 16.08 4.04 -1.77
C ALA A 141 16.74 4.90 -2.86
N ASP A 142 18.05 4.76 -3.10
CA ASP A 142 18.75 5.43 -4.20
C ASP A 142 18.30 4.94 -5.58
N LEU A 143 18.14 3.63 -5.74
CA LEU A 143 17.66 3.04 -6.98
C LEU A 143 16.28 3.59 -7.34
N TYR A 144 15.34 3.56 -6.40
CA TYR A 144 13.98 4.03 -6.64
C TYR A 144 13.93 5.53 -6.89
N ALA A 145 14.68 6.33 -6.11
CA ALA A 145 14.78 7.77 -6.39
C ALA A 145 15.36 8.04 -7.79
N SER A 146 16.45 7.36 -8.19
CA SER A 146 17.12 7.61 -9.47
C SER A 146 16.34 7.11 -10.70
N THR A 147 15.37 6.22 -10.50
CA THR A 147 14.55 5.64 -11.59
C THR A 147 13.11 6.15 -11.60
N SER A 148 12.76 7.07 -10.70
CA SER A 148 11.45 7.72 -10.69
C SER A 148 11.34 8.80 -11.78
N SER A 149 10.22 8.81 -12.49
CA SER A 149 9.96 9.84 -13.51
C SER A 149 9.46 11.17 -12.91
N SER A 150 8.97 11.14 -11.67
CA SER A 150 8.41 12.32 -11.01
C SER A 150 9.34 12.87 -9.93
N LYS A 151 9.59 14.18 -9.96
CA LYS A 151 10.36 14.86 -8.90
C LYS A 151 9.76 14.66 -7.50
N PHE A 152 8.44 14.55 -7.39
CA PHE A 152 7.79 14.27 -6.10
C PHE A 152 8.18 12.91 -5.53
N LEU A 153 8.30 11.89 -6.39
CA LEU A 153 8.74 10.56 -5.99
C LEU A 153 10.24 10.54 -5.65
N VAL A 154 11.07 11.22 -6.44
CA VAL A 154 12.50 11.41 -6.17
C VAL A 154 12.70 12.01 -4.77
N ASP A 155 12.01 13.13 -4.49
CA ASP A 155 12.11 13.84 -3.22
C ASP A 155 11.57 12.99 -2.06
N ALA A 156 10.50 12.21 -2.29
CA ALA A 156 9.94 11.30 -1.29
C ALA A 156 10.92 10.19 -0.90
N PHE A 157 11.47 9.44 -1.87
CA PHE A 157 12.42 8.36 -1.58
C PHE A 157 13.70 8.87 -0.91
N HIS A 158 14.21 10.03 -1.30
CA HIS A 158 15.32 10.67 -0.59
C HIS A 158 14.94 11.09 0.84
N GLY A 159 13.73 11.62 1.04
CA GLY A 159 13.22 12.02 2.34
C GLY A 159 13.04 10.86 3.32
N LEU A 160 12.78 9.64 2.84
CA LEU A 160 12.67 8.45 3.68
C LEU A 160 14.00 8.07 4.35
N LYS A 161 15.14 8.46 3.78
CA LYS A 161 16.47 8.15 4.34
C LYS A 161 16.79 8.88 5.65
N SER A 162 16.11 9.98 5.93
CA SER A 162 16.46 10.91 7.02
C SER A 162 15.47 10.92 8.17
N LYS A 163 14.35 10.19 8.07
CA LYS A 163 13.39 10.05 9.16
C LYS A 163 13.80 8.87 10.06
N PRO A 164 14.20 9.09 11.32
CA PRO A 164 13.84 8.11 12.35
C PRO A 164 12.32 8.04 12.32
N SER A 165 11.78 6.85 12.13
CA SER A 165 10.34 6.60 12.20
C SER A 165 9.81 7.13 13.53
N THR A 166 9.22 8.33 13.56
CA THR A 166 8.05 8.51 14.40
C THR A 166 6.93 8.03 13.51
N PRO A 167 6.46 6.77 13.68
CA PRO A 167 5.32 6.32 12.91
C PRO A 167 4.17 7.23 13.31
N SER A 168 3.63 8.01 12.37
CA SER A 168 2.24 8.42 12.53
C SER A 168 1.45 7.13 12.44
N LYS A 169 1.23 6.49 13.59
CA LYS A 169 0.79 5.10 13.62
C LYS A 169 -0.48 4.97 12.79
N ARG A 170 -0.40 4.21 11.69
CA ARG A 170 -1.56 3.74 10.89
C ARG A 170 -2.71 3.24 11.75
N TRP A 171 -2.37 2.70 12.91
CA TRP A 171 -3.26 2.12 13.90
C TRP A 171 -3.14 2.83 15.23
N LEU A 172 -4.23 2.90 16.00
CA LEU A 172 -4.27 3.65 17.25
C LEU A 172 -3.18 3.19 18.24
N ARG A 173 -2.92 1.89 18.27
CA ARG A 173 -1.95 1.25 19.16
C ARG A 173 -1.67 -0.19 18.74
N GLU A 174 -0.49 -0.71 19.07
CA GLU A 174 -0.18 -2.13 19.15
C GLU A 174 0.14 -2.54 20.58
N VAL A 175 -0.26 -3.74 20.96
CA VAL A 175 0.07 -4.36 22.25
C VAL A 175 0.66 -5.73 21.99
N CYS A 176 1.97 -5.87 22.24
CA CYS A 176 2.66 -7.16 22.21
C CYS A 176 2.34 -7.97 23.48
N SER A 177 2.18 -9.28 23.34
CA SER A 177 1.86 -10.19 24.44
C SER A 177 2.79 -11.40 24.44
N ASN A 178 3.15 -11.86 25.64
CA ASN A 178 3.87 -13.13 25.83
C ASN A 178 2.92 -14.32 26.01
N ALA A 179 1.60 -14.10 26.03
CA ALA A 179 0.61 -15.16 26.06
C ALA A 179 0.25 -15.60 24.64
N HIS A 180 -0.10 -16.88 24.47
CA HIS A 180 -0.67 -17.41 23.22
C HIS A 180 0.23 -17.19 21.99
N LEU A 181 1.54 -17.23 22.21
CA LEU A 181 2.55 -17.09 21.18
C LEU A 181 2.37 -18.11 20.06
N ALA A 182 2.29 -17.61 18.82
CA ALA A 182 2.41 -18.41 17.61
C ALA A 182 3.84 -18.32 17.07
N VAL A 183 4.30 -19.38 16.42
CA VAL A 183 5.60 -19.38 15.73
C VAL A 183 5.56 -18.35 14.60
N LYS A 184 6.55 -17.45 14.54
CA LYS A 184 6.58 -16.35 13.56
C LYS A 184 6.45 -16.84 12.13
N ASN A 185 7.17 -17.91 11.78
CA ASN A 185 7.11 -18.52 10.46
C ASN A 185 5.73 -19.07 10.12
N SER A 186 5.02 -19.68 11.08
CA SER A 186 3.63 -20.10 10.89
C SER A 186 2.70 -18.94 10.58
N CYS A 187 2.90 -17.79 11.23
CA CYS A 187 2.12 -16.59 10.94
C CYS A 187 2.47 -15.98 9.58
N ARG A 188 3.75 -16.00 9.16
CA ARG A 188 4.13 -15.62 7.79
C ARG A 188 3.48 -16.56 6.76
N SER A 189 3.46 -17.87 6.99
CA SER A 189 2.77 -18.83 6.11
C SER A 189 1.25 -18.66 6.09
N LEU A 190 0.64 -18.26 7.21
CA LEU A 190 -0.77 -17.86 7.23
C LEU A 190 -0.99 -16.58 6.41
N LEU A 191 -0.15 -15.55 6.59
CA LEU A 191 -0.22 -14.31 5.82
C LEU A 191 -0.14 -14.57 4.32
N GLN A 192 0.79 -15.42 3.89
CA GLN A 192 0.91 -15.84 2.49
C GLN A 192 -0.33 -16.58 1.96
N ASN A 193 -1.14 -17.18 2.84
CA ASN A 193 -2.39 -17.82 2.44
C ASN A 193 -3.60 -16.88 2.38
N VAL A 194 -3.56 -15.77 3.13
CA VAL A 194 -4.61 -14.75 3.11
C VAL A 194 -4.31 -13.61 2.14
N ARG A 195 -3.03 -13.41 1.80
CA ARG A 195 -2.58 -12.46 0.78
C ARG A 195 -3.17 -12.83 -0.58
N GLY A 196 -3.81 -11.87 -1.25
CA GLY A 196 -4.52 -12.08 -2.52
C GLY A 196 -5.82 -12.88 -2.41
N ASN A 197 -6.27 -13.24 -1.20
CA ASN A 197 -7.55 -13.90 -1.01
C ASN A 197 -8.68 -12.86 -0.96
N ALA A 198 -9.24 -12.55 -2.13
CA ALA A 198 -10.35 -11.62 -2.30
C ALA A 198 -11.72 -12.19 -1.85
N THR A 199 -11.77 -13.33 -1.14
CA THR A 199 -13.03 -13.90 -0.64
C THR A 199 -13.66 -12.97 0.38
N TRP A 200 -14.93 -12.65 0.19
CA TRP A 200 -15.70 -11.86 1.14
C TRP A 200 -15.99 -12.64 2.42
N LYS A 201 -15.81 -11.98 3.56
CA LYS A 201 -16.16 -12.49 4.87
C LYS A 201 -17.05 -11.49 5.59
N THR A 202 -18.11 -11.99 6.22
CA THR A 202 -19.02 -11.21 7.05
C THR A 202 -19.31 -11.97 8.35
N GLY A 203 -19.36 -11.26 9.47
CA GLY A 203 -19.73 -11.82 10.76
C GLY A 203 -18.79 -12.92 11.28
N SER A 204 -19.37 -14.02 11.76
CA SER A 204 -18.66 -15.14 12.40
C SER A 204 -18.35 -16.29 11.42
N PRO A 205 -17.30 -17.10 11.67
CA PRO A 205 -16.31 -16.97 12.75
C PRO A 205 -15.38 -15.77 12.52
N ARG A 206 -15.09 -15.04 13.61
CA ARG A 206 -14.23 -13.83 13.60
C ARG A 206 -12.73 -14.16 13.62
N SER A 207 -12.35 -15.21 12.91
CA SER A 207 -10.98 -15.65 12.82
C SER A 207 -10.69 -16.51 11.60
N ILE A 208 -9.40 -16.55 11.25
CA ILE A 208 -8.82 -17.41 10.22
C ILE A 208 -7.55 -18.00 10.83
N CYS A 209 -7.47 -19.32 10.89
CA CYS A 209 -6.36 -20.04 11.51
C CYS A 209 -5.73 -21.01 10.53
N LYS A 210 -4.40 -21.04 10.48
CA LYS A 210 -3.62 -22.01 9.73
C LYS A 210 -2.23 -22.17 10.32
N TYR A 211 -1.68 -23.38 10.22
CA TYR A 211 -0.30 -23.71 10.65
C TYR A 211 0.02 -23.38 12.12
N GLY A 212 -1.00 -23.32 12.99
CA GLY A 212 -0.83 -22.94 14.40
C GLY A 212 -0.76 -21.43 14.66
N CYS A 213 -1.02 -20.60 13.64
CA CYS A 213 -1.26 -19.17 13.79
C CYS A 213 -2.72 -18.83 13.43
N CYS A 214 -3.23 -17.77 14.02
CA CYS A 214 -4.59 -17.28 13.85
C CYS A 214 -4.59 -15.76 13.76
N ILE A 215 -5.32 -15.24 12.77
CA ILE A 215 -5.76 -13.85 12.73
C ILE A 215 -7.20 -13.82 13.24
N SER A 216 -7.52 -12.93 14.18
CA SER A 216 -8.88 -12.74 14.70
C SER A 216 -9.17 -11.25 14.88
N TRP A 217 -10.44 -10.86 14.94
CA TRP A 217 -10.83 -9.45 15.04
C TRP A 217 -12.01 -9.21 15.98
N SER A 218 -12.10 -8.04 16.60
CA SER A 218 -12.94 -7.78 17.79
C SER A 218 -14.45 -7.59 17.53
N ALA A 219 -14.87 -7.17 16.34
CA ALA A 219 -16.28 -6.92 16.01
C ALA A 219 -16.73 -7.56 14.69
N ASN A 220 -18.02 -7.56 14.40
CA ASN A 220 -18.49 -7.99 13.07
C ASN A 220 -18.10 -6.94 12.04
N ALA A 221 -17.49 -7.37 10.93
CA ALA A 221 -17.15 -6.53 9.79
C ALA A 221 -17.40 -7.32 8.51
N THR A 222 -17.61 -6.60 7.40
CA THR A 222 -17.73 -7.18 6.06
C THR A 222 -16.54 -6.71 5.23
N PHE A 223 -15.66 -7.62 4.83
CA PHE A 223 -14.39 -7.28 4.18
C PHE A 223 -13.85 -8.46 3.35
N GLN A 224 -12.82 -8.23 2.55
CA GLN A 224 -12.11 -9.29 1.83
C GLN A 224 -10.97 -9.82 2.69
N VAL A 225 -10.78 -11.13 2.73
CA VAL A 225 -9.81 -11.80 3.63
C VAL A 225 -8.40 -11.18 3.56
N GLU A 226 -7.97 -10.75 2.38
CA GLU A 226 -6.68 -10.06 2.20
C GLU A 226 -6.52 -8.76 2.99
N ASN A 227 -7.61 -8.07 3.35
CA ASN A 227 -7.58 -6.83 4.14
C ASN A 227 -7.00 -7.05 5.55
N LEU A 228 -6.95 -8.29 6.03
CA LEU A 228 -6.34 -8.66 7.31
C LEU A 228 -4.79 -8.61 7.27
N THR A 229 -4.19 -8.63 6.07
CA THR A 229 -2.75 -8.83 5.88
C THR A 229 -1.92 -7.71 6.50
N ASN A 230 -2.33 -6.45 6.31
CA ASN A 230 -1.53 -5.29 6.70
C ASN A 230 -1.34 -5.20 8.23
N ALA A 231 -2.42 -5.31 9.00
CA ALA A 231 -2.35 -5.25 10.45
C ALA A 231 -1.65 -6.49 11.04
N ALA A 232 -1.79 -7.66 10.41
CA ALA A 232 -1.09 -8.87 10.85
C ALA A 232 0.41 -8.82 10.51
N ASN A 233 0.81 -8.27 9.37
CA ASN A 233 2.22 -8.07 9.02
C ASN A 233 2.88 -7.04 9.97
N TYR A 234 2.17 -5.93 10.23
CA TYR A 234 2.59 -4.94 11.22
C TYR A 234 2.81 -5.58 12.59
N CYS A 235 1.88 -6.42 13.04
CA CYS A 235 2.01 -7.19 14.29
C CYS A 235 3.27 -8.07 14.33
N ILE A 236 3.55 -8.79 13.25
CA ILE A 236 4.74 -9.65 13.14
C ILE A 236 6.03 -8.83 13.21
N ASN A 237 6.06 -7.66 12.58
CA ASN A 237 7.24 -6.81 12.54
C ASN A 237 7.46 -6.07 13.87
N ALA A 238 6.39 -5.58 14.49
CA ALA A 238 6.47 -4.84 15.75
C ALA A 238 6.73 -5.74 16.97
N CYS A 239 6.14 -6.94 17.00
CA CYS A 239 6.15 -7.80 18.18
C CYS A 239 6.86 -9.15 17.99
N GLY A 240 7.15 -9.54 16.74
CA GLY A 240 7.60 -10.89 16.42
C GLY A 240 9.12 -11.07 16.45
N THR A 241 9.60 -11.88 17.39
CA THR A 241 10.98 -12.41 17.41
C THR A 241 11.01 -13.80 16.76
N SER A 242 11.18 -14.88 17.52
CA SER A 242 10.92 -16.26 17.05
C SER A 242 9.45 -16.63 17.12
N ASN A 243 8.71 -15.97 18.01
CA ASN A 243 7.27 -16.10 18.17
C ASN A 243 6.60 -14.72 18.19
N VAL A 244 5.29 -14.70 17.95
CA VAL A 244 4.48 -13.49 17.94
C VAL A 244 3.14 -13.73 18.63
N SER A 245 2.73 -12.77 19.44
CA SER A 245 1.34 -12.55 19.79
C SER A 245 1.12 -11.06 19.99
N CYS A 246 0.14 -10.48 19.30
CA CYS A 246 -0.19 -9.08 19.51
C CYS A 246 -1.64 -8.74 19.15
N GLU A 247 -2.04 -7.56 19.58
CA GLU A 247 -3.30 -6.91 19.22
C GLU A 247 -3.01 -5.52 18.63
N VAL A 248 -3.62 -5.22 17.50
CA VAL A 248 -3.51 -3.97 16.76
C VAL A 248 -4.86 -3.28 16.78
N TYR A 249 -4.91 -2.06 17.30
CA TYR A 249 -6.15 -1.33 17.57
C TYR A 249 -6.55 -0.39 16.44
N GLY A 250 -7.85 -0.29 16.17
CA GLY A 250 -8.39 0.65 15.19
C GLY A 250 -8.14 0.23 13.74
N VAL A 251 -8.06 -1.06 13.48
CA VAL A 251 -7.98 -1.64 12.14
C VAL A 251 -9.26 -1.37 11.36
N LYS A 252 -9.16 -0.67 10.23
CA LYS A 252 -10.30 -0.35 9.37
C LYS A 252 -10.48 -1.45 8.32
N LEU A 253 -11.48 -2.29 8.51
CA LEU A 253 -11.90 -3.31 7.54
C LEU A 253 -13.11 -2.80 6.76
N GLN A 254 -12.88 -2.30 5.54
CA GLN A 254 -13.92 -1.76 4.64
C GLN A 254 -14.90 -0.81 5.35
N GLY A 255 -14.36 0.18 6.07
CA GLY A 255 -15.14 1.19 6.80
C GLY A 255 -15.52 0.82 8.23
N THR A 256 -15.40 -0.45 8.63
CA THR A 256 -15.64 -0.86 10.03
C THR A 256 -14.35 -0.85 10.83
N LEU A 257 -14.32 -0.14 11.95
CA LEU A 257 -13.19 -0.20 12.89
C LEU A 257 -13.31 -1.44 13.76
N VAL A 258 -12.23 -2.22 13.81
CA VAL A 258 -12.06 -3.40 14.64
C VAL A 258 -10.67 -3.37 15.26
N ASP A 259 -10.44 -4.22 16.25
CA ASP A 259 -9.11 -4.55 16.72
C ASP A 259 -8.75 -5.91 16.13
N GLN A 260 -7.51 -6.06 15.65
CA GLN A 260 -7.04 -7.28 15.01
C GLN A 260 -5.93 -7.92 15.83
N CYS A 261 -6.09 -9.19 16.14
CA CYS A 261 -5.14 -9.97 16.91
C CYS A 261 -4.49 -11.03 16.05
N LEU A 262 -3.19 -11.26 16.31
CA LEU A 262 -2.42 -12.35 15.74
C LEU A 262 -1.85 -13.18 16.89
N SER A 263 -2.18 -14.47 16.95
CA SER A 263 -1.73 -15.36 18.03
C SER A 263 -1.90 -16.83 17.63
N ASN A 264 -1.67 -17.78 18.53
CA ASN A 264 -2.02 -19.19 18.33
C ASN A 264 -3.49 -19.52 18.67
N ARG A 265 -4.33 -18.50 18.95
CA ARG A 265 -5.75 -18.66 19.30
C ARG A 265 -6.69 -18.02 18.28
N ALA A 266 -7.76 -18.74 17.99
CA ALA A 266 -8.84 -18.31 17.12
C ALA A 266 -9.80 -17.30 17.77
N THR A 267 -9.71 -17.12 19.09
CA THR A 267 -10.64 -16.34 19.90
C THR A 267 -9.90 -15.53 20.96
N GLY A 268 -10.56 -14.50 21.49
CA GLY A 268 -10.02 -13.65 22.56
C GLY A 268 -9.67 -12.24 22.13
N CYS A 269 -9.75 -11.91 20.84
CA CYS A 269 -9.65 -10.54 20.35
C CYS A 269 -10.90 -9.74 20.73
N ARG A 270 -10.72 -8.61 21.42
CA ARG A 270 -11.80 -7.88 22.09
C ARG A 270 -11.73 -6.40 21.83
#